data_AF-A0A944XPH8-F1
#
_entry.id   AF-A0A944XPH8-F1
#
_cell.length_a   1.000
_cell.length_b   1.000
_cell.length_c   1.000
_cell.angle_alpha   90.00
_cell.angle_beta   90.00
_cell.angle_gamma   90.00
#
_symmetry.space_group_name_H-M   'P 1'
#
loop_
_entity.id
_entity.type
_entity.pdbx_description
1 polymer ?
#
loop_
_entity_poly.entity_id
_entity_poly.type
_entity_poly.pdbx_seq_one_letter_code
_entity_poly.pdbx_strand_id
1 'polypeptide(L)'
;MIDLQALKTENKRWHEEHALWVEETLHWQRETQRLVALLYKLERALPQHSLALTQHVALIKEHERLVGQYESGLDEECYPTCPGFDSEAEIEAFHQHLCQLHGEADQSHAELSKKYVEEMADFKALAQKLVD
;
A
#
# COMPACT_ATOMS: atom_id res chain seq x y z
N MET A 1 2.98 55.97 45.51
CA MET A 1 4.33 56.12 44.92
C MET A 1 4.59 54.85 44.13
N ILE A 2 4.94 54.95 42.86
CA ILE A 2 5.20 53.76 42.02
C ILE A 2 6.53 53.16 42.46
N ASP A 3 6.53 51.87 42.79
CA ASP A 3 7.77 51.14 43.08
C ASP A 3 8.45 50.73 41.78
N LEU A 4 9.39 51.56 41.34
CA LEU A 4 10.18 51.35 40.13
C LEU A 4 11.04 50.08 40.21
N GLN A 5 11.41 49.60 41.40
CA GLN A 5 12.21 48.40 41.57
C GLN A 5 11.37 47.15 41.36
N ALA A 6 10.12 47.16 41.84
CA ALA A 6 9.15 46.12 41.57
C ALA A 6 8.89 45.99 40.05
N LEU A 7 8.66 47.11 39.35
CA LEU A 7 8.45 47.11 37.90
C LEU A 7 9.64 46.56 37.11
N LYS A 8 10.88 46.89 37.50
CA LYS A 8 12.09 46.35 36.86
C LYS A 8 12.23 44.85 37.06
N THR A 9 11.90 44.36 38.26
CA THR A 9 11.97 42.94 38.60
C THR A 9 10.94 42.14 37.81
N GLU A 10 9.71 42.66 37.72
CA GLU A 10 8.64 42.08 36.92
C GLU A 10 8.99 42.04 35.43
N ASN A 11 9.51 43.15 34.88
CA ASN A 11 9.93 43.21 33.49
C ASN A 11 11.02 42.16 33.16
N LYS A 12 11.99 41.98 34.07
CA LYS A 12 13.01 40.93 33.90
C LYS A 12 12.38 39.52 33.89
N ARG A 13 11.43 39.26 34.79
CA ARG A 13 10.70 37.98 34.82
C ARG A 13 9.95 37.74 33.51
N TRP A 14 9.27 38.75 32.97
CA TRP A 14 8.59 38.62 31.67
C TRP A 14 9.56 38.29 30.54
N HIS A 15 10.76 38.88 30.52
CA HIS A 15 11.76 38.52 29.51
C HIS A 15 12.18 37.05 29.60
N GLU A 16 12.37 36.53 30.81
CA GLU A 16 12.70 35.12 31.05
C GLU A 16 11.55 34.20 30.64
N GLU A 17 10.30 34.53 31.01
CA GLU A 17 9.09 33.80 30.62
C GLU A 17 8.90 33.78 29.10
N HIS A 18 9.04 34.93 28.44
CA HIS A 18 8.88 35.03 26.99
C HIS A 18 9.94 34.24 26.23
N ALA A 19 11.18 34.21 26.71
CA ALA A 19 12.23 33.39 26.10
C ALA A 19 11.86 31.90 26.13
N LEU A 20 11.33 31.41 27.26
CA LEU A 20 10.84 30.04 27.38
C LEU A 20 9.67 29.75 26.43
N TRP A 21 8.70 30.67 26.33
CA TRP A 21 7.56 30.49 25.41
C TRP A 21 7.99 30.44 23.95
N VAL A 22 8.99 31.24 23.57
CA VAL A 22 9.55 31.20 22.21
C VAL A 22 10.20 29.85 21.95
N GLU A 23 11.02 29.33 22.87
CA GLU A 23 11.65 28.02 22.73
C GLU A 23 10.62 26.88 22.62
N GLU A 24 9.60 26.91 23.47
CA GLU A 24 8.51 25.94 23.48
C GLU A 24 7.70 25.97 22.18
N THR A 25 7.33 27.17 21.71
CA THR A 25 6.60 27.33 20.45
C THR A 25 7.41 26.83 19.25
N LEU A 26 8.72 27.11 19.23
CA LEU A 26 9.61 26.59 18.19
C LEU A 26 9.72 25.06 18.22
N HIS A 27 9.69 24.46 19.42
CA HIS A 27 9.63 23.01 19.56
C HIS A 27 8.33 22.42 19.00
N TRP A 28 7.17 22.97 19.36
CA TRP A 28 5.88 22.53 18.84
C TRP A 28 5.77 22.66 17.32
N GLN A 29 6.33 23.71 16.73
CA GLN A 29 6.38 23.87 15.27
C GLN A 29 7.18 22.73 14.61
N ARG A 30 8.33 22.35 15.17
CA ARG A 30 9.14 21.24 14.66
C ARG A 30 8.41 19.90 14.76
N GLU A 31 7.76 19.62 15.89
CA GLU A 31 6.98 18.38 16.05
C GLU A 31 5.79 18.36 15.09
N THR A 32 5.10 19.48 14.90
CA THR A 32 4.00 19.58 13.94
C THR A 32 4.47 19.28 12.51
N GLN A 33 5.61 19.84 12.09
CA GLN A 33 6.20 19.56 10.77
C GLN A 33 6.58 18.08 10.62
N ARG A 34 7.16 17.47 11.66
CA ARG A 34 7.46 16.03 11.70
C ARG A 34 6.20 15.19 11.51
N LEU A 35 5.12 15.49 12.23
CA LEU A 35 3.84 14.77 12.13
C LEU A 35 3.23 14.88 10.73
N VAL A 36 3.22 16.09 10.13
CA VAL A 36 2.76 16.30 8.76
C VAL A 36 3.54 15.45 7.76
N ALA A 37 4.88 15.37 7.91
CA ALA A 37 5.71 14.55 7.05
C ALA A 37 5.42 13.04 7.20
N LEU A 38 5.12 12.57 8.42
CA LEU A 38 4.71 11.18 8.66
C LEU A 38 3.35 10.87 8.03
N LEU A 39 2.37 11.76 8.20
CA LEU A 39 1.03 11.61 7.60
C LEU A 39 1.12 11.52 6.08
N TYR A 40 1.93 12.38 5.45
CA TYR A 40 2.12 12.33 4.00
C TYR A 40 2.71 10.99 3.52
N LYS A 41 3.66 10.41 4.27
CA LYS A 41 4.23 9.10 3.95
C LYS A 41 3.19 7.98 4.06
N LEU A 42 2.36 8.01 5.11
CA LEU A 42 1.28 7.05 5.32
C LEU A 42 0.22 7.14 4.21
N GLU A 43 -0.20 8.36 3.87
CA GLU A 43 -1.19 8.61 2.80
C GLU A 43 -0.71 8.09 1.45
N ARG A 44 0.60 8.19 1.15
CA ARG A 44 1.16 7.71 -0.12
C ARG A 44 1.35 6.20 -0.19
N ALA A 45 1.49 5.51 0.94
CA ALA A 45 1.69 4.06 0.93
C ALA A 45 0.43 3.31 0.45
N LEU A 46 -0.77 3.73 0.88
CA LEU A 46 -2.02 2.98 0.64
C LEU A 46 -2.53 2.95 -0.82
N PRO A 47 -2.50 4.04 -1.62
CA PRO A 47 -3.04 4.06 -2.97
C PRO A 47 -2.31 3.11 -3.94
N GLN A 48 -1.01 2.92 -3.73
CA GLN A 48 -0.19 2.05 -4.58
C GLN A 48 -0.57 0.57 -4.42
N HIS A 49 -0.99 0.16 -3.22
CA HIS A 49 -1.48 -1.19 -2.95
C HIS A 49 -2.82 -1.47 -3.60
N SER A 50 -3.76 -0.54 -3.53
CA SER A 50 -5.12 -0.77 -4.03
C SER A 50 -5.13 -1.02 -5.54
N LEU A 51 -4.30 -0.29 -6.30
CA LEU A 51 -4.18 -0.51 -7.74
C LEU A 51 -3.55 -1.87 -8.06
N ALA A 52 -2.43 -2.20 -7.41
CA ALA A 52 -1.72 -3.47 -7.64
C ALA A 52 -2.60 -4.68 -7.31
N LEU A 53 -3.35 -4.63 -6.20
CA LEU A 53 -4.30 -5.67 -5.82
C LEU A 53 -5.45 -5.79 -6.82
N THR A 54 -5.99 -4.67 -7.31
CA THR A 54 -7.06 -4.67 -8.31
C THR A 54 -6.60 -5.29 -9.62
N GLN A 55 -5.39 -4.94 -10.08
CA GLN A 55 -4.78 -5.51 -11.28
C GLN A 55 -4.54 -7.02 -11.13
N HIS A 56 -4.03 -7.46 -9.97
CA HIS A 56 -3.78 -8.88 -9.71
C HIS A 56 -5.07 -9.70 -9.66
N VAL A 57 -6.13 -9.17 -9.05
CA VAL A 57 -7.46 -9.82 -9.07
C VAL A 57 -8.00 -9.94 -10.49
N ALA A 58 -7.81 -8.92 -11.34
CA ALA A 58 -8.22 -9.00 -12.74
C ALA A 58 -7.46 -10.08 -13.51
N LEU A 59 -6.15 -10.20 -13.27
CA LEU A 59 -5.31 -11.25 -13.86
C LEU A 59 -5.77 -12.65 -13.44
N ILE A 60 -6.02 -12.87 -12.14
CA ILE A 60 -6.53 -14.15 -11.64
C ILE A 60 -7.88 -14.49 -12.28
N LYS A 61 -8.81 -13.53 -12.38
CA LYS A 61 -10.12 -13.76 -12.98
C LYS A 61 -10.04 -14.14 -14.46
N GLU A 62 -9.14 -13.49 -15.20
CA GLU A 62 -8.94 -13.82 -16.61
C GLU A 62 -8.31 -15.20 -16.77
N HIS A 63 -7.34 -15.55 -15.93
CA HIS A 63 -6.76 -16.89 -15.91
C HIS A 63 -7.80 -17.96 -15.58
N GLU A 64 -8.63 -17.75 -14.54
CA GLU A 64 -9.74 -18.66 -14.20
C GLU A 64 -10.71 -18.85 -15.36
N ARG A 65 -11.02 -17.76 -16.09
CA ARG A 65 -11.86 -17.81 -17.29
C ARG A 65 -11.24 -18.71 -18.37
N LEU A 66 -9.92 -18.61 -18.59
CA LEU A 66 -9.19 -19.44 -19.56
C LEU A 66 -9.12 -20.92 -19.11
N VAL A 67 -8.95 -21.18 -17.81
CA VAL A 67 -9.00 -22.54 -17.26
C VAL A 67 -10.37 -23.15 -17.47
N GLY A 68 -11.46 -22.43 -17.20
CA GLY A 68 -12.82 -22.91 -17.45
C GLY A 68 -13.10 -23.16 -18.94
N GLN A 69 -12.53 -22.36 -19.85
CA GLN A 69 -12.61 -22.62 -21.29
C GLN A 69 -11.89 -23.92 -21.69
N TYR A 70 -10.71 -24.15 -21.13
CA TYR A 70 -9.99 -25.40 -21.35
C TYR A 70 -10.73 -26.62 -20.79
N GLU A 71 -11.25 -26.53 -19.55
CA GLU A 71 -12.06 -27.59 -18.93
C GLU A 71 -13.26 -27.96 -19.80
N SER A 72 -13.97 -26.96 -20.34
CA SER A 72 -15.10 -27.19 -21.26
C SER A 72 -14.70 -27.87 -22.58
N GLY A 73 -13.45 -27.70 -23.03
CA GLY A 73 -12.92 -28.34 -24.23
C GLY A 73 -12.38 -29.75 -24.01
N LEU A 74 -12.17 -30.15 -22.74
CA LEU A 74 -11.76 -31.50 -22.36
C LEU A 74 -12.95 -32.45 -22.11
N ASP A 75 -14.17 -31.92 -22.02
CA ASP A 75 -15.37 -32.71 -21.81
C ASP A 75 -15.86 -33.36 -23.11
N GLU A 76 -15.79 -34.69 -23.18
CA GLU A 76 -16.23 -35.50 -24.33
C GLU A 76 -17.73 -35.31 -24.64
N GLU A 77 -18.56 -34.96 -23.64
CA GLU A 77 -19.98 -34.67 -23.85
C GLU A 77 -20.21 -33.27 -24.45
N CYS A 78 -19.26 -32.34 -24.32
CA CYS A 78 -19.35 -30.99 -24.88
C CYS A 78 -18.71 -30.84 -26.27
N TYR A 79 -17.96 -31.84 -26.74
CA TYR A 79 -17.28 -31.87 -28.04
C TYR A 79 -18.14 -31.48 -29.28
N PRO A 80 -19.47 -31.74 -29.33
CA PRO A 80 -20.30 -31.32 -30.47
C PRO A 80 -20.91 -29.91 -30.34
N THR A 81 -20.81 -29.26 -29.18
CA THR A 81 -21.54 -28.01 -28.85
C THR A 81 -20.69 -26.88 -28.26
N CYS A 82 -19.51 -27.20 -27.71
CA CYS A 82 -18.55 -26.22 -27.22
C CYS A 82 -17.67 -25.75 -28.38
N PRO A 83 -17.71 -24.45 -28.78
CA PRO A 83 -16.80 -23.93 -29.79
C PRO A 83 -15.41 -23.77 -29.12
N GLY A 84 -14.39 -24.51 -29.56
CA GLY A 84 -13.08 -24.31 -28.95
C GLY A 84 -11.90 -25.00 -29.62
N PHE A 85 -12.00 -26.29 -29.91
CA PHE A 85 -10.85 -27.06 -30.35
C PHE A 85 -11.22 -28.01 -31.49
N ASP A 86 -10.61 -27.81 -32.65
CA ASP A 86 -10.84 -28.58 -33.88
C ASP A 86 -9.93 -29.83 -33.94
N SER A 87 -8.94 -29.94 -33.05
CA SER A 87 -8.03 -31.09 -32.98
C SER A 87 -7.36 -31.28 -31.60
N GLU A 88 -6.91 -32.51 -31.32
CA GLU A 88 -6.10 -32.81 -30.13
C GLU A 88 -4.83 -31.96 -30.04
N ALA A 89 -4.22 -31.60 -31.18
CA ALA A 89 -3.04 -30.74 -31.23
C ALA A 89 -3.34 -29.31 -30.75
N GLU A 90 -4.55 -28.79 -30.98
CA GLU A 90 -4.97 -27.48 -30.45
C GLU A 90 -5.20 -27.52 -28.95
N ILE A 91 -5.75 -28.63 -28.44
CA ILE A 91 -5.92 -28.87 -26.99
C ILE A 91 -4.55 -28.93 -26.31
N GLU A 92 -3.58 -29.65 -26.88
CA GLU A 92 -2.23 -29.77 -26.33
C GLU A 92 -1.50 -28.41 -26.34
N ALA A 93 -1.62 -27.65 -27.44
CA ALA A 93 -1.06 -26.30 -27.53
C ALA A 93 -1.69 -25.34 -26.50
N PHE A 94 -3.01 -25.40 -26.32
CA PHE A 94 -3.72 -24.59 -25.32
C PHE A 94 -3.32 -24.98 -23.89
N HIS A 95 -3.14 -26.28 -23.62
CA HIS A 95 -2.66 -26.77 -22.34
C HIS A 95 -1.27 -26.23 -22.01
N GLN A 96 -0.34 -26.28 -22.96
CA GLN A 96 1.01 -25.73 -22.78
C GLN A 96 0.97 -24.21 -22.51
N HIS A 97 0.12 -23.48 -23.23
CA HIS A 97 -0.07 -22.06 -23.00
C HIS A 97 -0.64 -21.77 -21.59
N LEU A 98 -1.63 -22.54 -21.14
CA LEU A 98 -2.17 -22.45 -19.79
C LEU A 98 -1.13 -22.76 -18.72
N CYS A 99 -0.30 -23.79 -18.90
CA CYS A 99 0.79 -24.10 -17.97
C CYS A 99 1.77 -22.92 -17.83
N GLN A 100 2.09 -22.26 -18.95
CA GLN A 100 2.94 -21.06 -18.92
C GLN A 100 2.25 -19.93 -18.15
N LEU A 101 1.00 -19.60 -18.51
CA LEU A 101 0.24 -18.54 -17.82
C LEU A 101 0.07 -18.81 -16.32
N HIS A 102 -0.13 -20.07 -15.94
CA HIS A 102 -0.24 -20.48 -14.55
C HIS A 102 1.08 -20.24 -13.80
N GLY A 103 2.21 -20.60 -14.40
CA GLY A 103 3.53 -20.32 -13.83
C GLY A 103 3.80 -18.81 -13.67
N GLU A 104 3.44 -18.01 -14.68
CA GLU A 104 3.56 -16.55 -14.62
C GLU A 104 2.66 -15.93 -13.53
N ALA A 105 1.42 -16.40 -13.42
CA ALA A 105 0.47 -15.95 -12.40
C ALA A 105 0.93 -16.32 -10.98
N ASP A 106 1.48 -17.52 -10.79
CA ASP A 106 1.99 -17.98 -9.50
C ASP A 106 3.22 -17.15 -9.06
N GLN A 107 4.16 -16.93 -9.98
CA GLN A 107 5.31 -16.06 -9.71
C GLN A 107 4.86 -14.63 -9.37
N SER A 108 3.97 -14.05 -10.17
CA SER A 108 3.41 -12.71 -9.92
C SER A 108 2.71 -12.65 -8.56
N HIS A 109 1.98 -13.69 -8.17
CA HIS A 109 1.31 -13.75 -6.87
C HIS A 109 2.30 -13.80 -5.71
N ALA A 110 3.35 -14.62 -5.82
CA ALA A 110 4.40 -14.72 -4.80
C ALA A 110 5.14 -13.38 -4.61
N GLU A 111 5.47 -12.70 -5.71
CA GLU A 111 6.13 -11.39 -5.69
C GLU A 111 5.23 -10.32 -5.04
N LEU A 112 3.96 -10.26 -5.45
CA LEU A 112 2.99 -9.32 -4.89
C LEU A 112 2.76 -9.56 -3.39
N SER A 113 2.62 -10.83 -2.98
CA SER A 113 2.40 -11.21 -1.59
C SER A 113 3.57 -10.78 -0.70
N LYS A 114 4.81 -11.08 -1.13
CA LYS A 114 6.02 -10.67 -0.41
C LYS A 114 6.07 -9.15 -0.27
N LYS A 115 5.91 -8.44 -1.39
CA LYS A 115 5.97 -6.98 -1.43
C LYS A 115 4.90 -6.35 -0.52
N TYR A 116 3.67 -6.87 -0.55
CA TYR A 116 2.58 -6.38 0.29
C TYR A 116 2.89 -6.52 1.78
N VAL A 117 3.47 -7.65 2.20
CA VAL A 117 3.85 -7.87 3.61
C VAL A 117 4.93 -6.87 4.05
N GLU A 118 5.95 -6.65 3.23
CA GLU A 118 7.03 -5.70 3.51
C GLU A 118 6.50 -4.27 3.64
N GLU A 119 5.73 -3.81 2.66
CA GLU A 119 5.16 -2.47 2.64
C GLU A 119 4.14 -2.25 3.79
N MET A 120 3.38 -3.28 4.20
CA MET A 120 2.51 -3.19 5.38
C MET A 120 3.28 -3.16 6.71
N ALA A 121 4.45 -3.80 6.78
CA ALA A 121 5.32 -3.67 7.94
C ALA A 121 5.86 -2.24 8.06
N ASP A 122 6.30 -1.65 6.95
CA ASP A 122 6.75 -0.25 6.90
C ASP A 122 5.64 0.73 7.26
N PHE A 123 4.43 0.52 6.74
CA PHE A 123 3.25 1.31 7.10
C PHE A 123 2.98 1.27 8.62
N LYS A 124 2.98 0.07 9.22
CA LYS A 124 2.78 -0.10 10.67
C LYS A 124 3.88 0.60 11.47
N ALA A 125 5.14 0.50 11.04
CA ALA A 125 6.25 1.17 11.69
C ALA A 125 6.13 2.71 11.61
N LEU A 126 5.65 3.25 10.49
CA LEU A 126 5.37 4.69 10.34
C LEU A 126 4.19 5.13 11.20
N ALA A 127 3.13 4.33 11.28
CA ALA A 127 1.98 4.61 12.13
C ALA A 127 2.35 4.61 13.62
N GLN A 128 3.21 3.69 14.05
CA GLN A 128 3.74 3.67 15.42
C GLN A 128 4.49 4.96 15.75
N LYS A 129 5.36 5.45 14.85
CA LYS A 129 6.08 6.73 15.01
C LYS A 129 5.21 7.99 15.03
N LEU A 130 3.93 7.86 14.63
CA LEU A 130 2.96 8.94 14.68
C LEU A 130 2.23 8.98 16.03
N VAL A 131 2.06 7.81 16.66
CA VAL A 131 1.38 7.65 17.95
C VAL A 131 2.36 7.81 19.12
N ASP A 132 3.64 7.49 18.92
CA ASP A 132 4.76 7.70 19.85
C ASP A 132 5.40 9.10 19.74
#